data_AF-A0A4S3KQ18-F1
#
_entry.id   AF-A0A4S3KQ18-F1
#
_cell.length_a   1.000
_cell.length_b   1.000
_cell.length_c   1.000
_cell.angle_alpha   90.00
_cell.angle_beta   90.00
_cell.angle_gamma   90.00
#
_symmetry.space_group_name_H-M   'P 1'
#
loop_
_entity.id
_entity.type
_entity.pdbx_description
1 polymer ?
#
loop_
_entity_poly.entity_id
_entity_poly.type
_entity_poly.pdbx_seq_one_letter_code
_entity_poly.pdbx_strand_id
1 'polypeptide(L)'
;MPGMRRVAVSCLWLLFAAPVLATKAPVAAKAAATTSRAAQARDRAQLTFQRDLVSVLAPRADAMPLLGAALLARPLFNQPPDNSFHALIERAAAAEGAGPAVNWVRLADCEAKAGNCPNATALDILLTQAPDNAAVWLVKLGADARDHKQDDAREDLRRAAAAKQYDDYAGVSLQALADSVGVLPPPAATLDPNHAAGAVGMQTVLIFGLASAQPQPSLQLVAKLCENAGEDASIKTDCLNLAKLLQWGSSPLARSLGLHLAEVLADDPAQAQAAKDARRSLVWQVRSFNQLLAKVQDDAPLARHLLSLARNGGTEMSLQAAALRDAGVVEAPAGESGK
;
A
#
# COMPACT_ATOMS: atom_id res chain seq x y z
N MET A 1 -3.49 39.58 -28.95
CA MET A 1 -3.16 39.07 -30.31
C MET A 1 -1.83 39.71 -30.75
N PRO A 2 -0.93 39.03 -31.47
CA PRO A 2 -0.66 37.59 -31.46
C PRO A 2 0.85 37.30 -31.27
N GLY A 3 1.15 36.12 -30.72
CA GLY A 3 2.52 35.61 -30.61
C GLY A 3 2.53 34.08 -30.57
N MET A 4 1.80 33.46 -31.50
CA MET A 4 1.79 32.01 -31.72
C MET A 4 3.19 31.54 -32.13
N ARG A 5 3.82 30.71 -31.30
CA ARG A 5 4.88 29.80 -31.75
C ARG A 5 4.39 28.36 -31.67
N ARG A 6 4.05 27.87 -32.86
CA ARG A 6 3.79 26.47 -33.20
C ARG A 6 5.07 25.67 -32.94
N VAL A 7 4.99 24.59 -32.16
CA VAL A 7 6.02 23.54 -32.18
C VAL A 7 5.45 22.38 -32.97
N ALA A 8 6.17 22.06 -34.04
CA ALA A 8 5.81 21.11 -35.07
C ALA A 8 5.97 19.66 -34.56
N VAL A 9 4.97 18.84 -34.87
CA VAL A 9 5.04 17.38 -34.82
C VAL A 9 5.77 16.92 -36.08
N SER A 10 6.94 16.33 -35.91
CA SER A 10 7.72 15.74 -37.01
C SER A 10 7.43 14.24 -37.10
N CYS A 11 6.68 13.86 -38.14
CA CYS A 11 6.52 12.50 -38.64
C CYS A 11 7.38 12.28 -39.90
N LEU A 12 7.56 10.99 -40.24
CA LEU A 12 8.30 10.37 -41.37
C LEU A 12 9.79 10.14 -41.10
N TRP A 13 10.37 8.97 -41.38
CA TRP A 13 10.35 8.16 -42.61
C TRP A 13 10.42 6.63 -42.29
N LEU A 14 9.61 5.73 -42.89
CA LEU A 14 9.74 5.06 -44.22
C LEU A 14 11.06 4.25 -44.32
N LEU A 15 11.17 2.97 -44.73
CA LEU A 15 10.42 2.01 -45.55
C LEU A 15 11.01 0.61 -45.30
N PHE A 16 10.27 -0.48 -45.53
CA PHE A 16 10.69 -1.60 -46.41
C PHE A 16 9.50 -2.53 -46.66
N ALA A 17 9.25 -2.83 -47.94
CA ALA A 17 8.23 -3.75 -48.40
C ALA A 17 8.86 -4.98 -49.07
N ALA A 18 8.37 -6.18 -48.66
CA ALA A 18 8.22 -7.46 -49.38
C ALA A 18 9.49 -8.24 -49.84
N PRO A 19 9.51 -9.59 -49.84
CA PRO A 19 8.42 -10.47 -50.30
C PRO A 19 8.08 -11.70 -49.43
N VAL A 20 6.97 -12.32 -49.84
CA VAL A 20 6.35 -13.56 -49.36
C VAL A 20 7.31 -14.76 -49.45
N LEU A 21 7.44 -15.50 -48.34
CA LEU A 21 7.64 -16.94 -48.36
C LEU A 21 6.53 -17.58 -47.54
N ALA A 22 5.71 -18.38 -48.22
CA ALA A 22 4.71 -19.23 -47.61
C ALA A 22 5.43 -20.40 -46.91
N THR A 23 5.40 -20.41 -45.58
CA THR A 23 5.58 -21.63 -44.78
C THR A 23 4.37 -21.81 -43.87
N LYS A 24 3.65 -22.92 -44.08
CA LYS A 24 2.56 -23.37 -43.21
C LYS A 24 3.11 -23.58 -41.80
N ALA A 25 2.60 -22.83 -40.82
CA ALA A 25 2.69 -23.21 -39.40
C ALA A 25 1.51 -22.64 -38.59
N PRO A 26 0.40 -23.37 -38.43
CA PRO A 26 -0.63 -23.02 -37.47
C PRO A 26 -0.35 -23.76 -36.16
N VAL A 27 0.62 -23.30 -35.37
CA VAL A 27 0.86 -23.87 -34.01
C VAL A 27 1.03 -22.80 -32.93
N ALA A 28 1.56 -21.62 -33.26
CA ALA A 28 1.81 -20.56 -32.26
C ALA A 28 0.54 -19.82 -31.77
N ALA A 29 -0.49 -19.66 -32.61
CA ALA A 29 -1.72 -18.96 -32.24
C ALA A 29 -2.59 -19.76 -31.25
N LYS A 30 -2.52 -21.10 -31.30
CA LYS A 30 -3.29 -21.96 -30.41
C LYS A 30 -2.66 -22.01 -29.02
N ALA A 31 -1.33 -22.06 -28.93
CA ALA A 31 -0.58 -22.04 -27.67
C ALA A 31 -0.81 -20.75 -26.88
N ALA A 32 -0.74 -19.57 -27.53
CA ALA A 32 -0.99 -18.27 -26.90
C ALA A 32 -2.46 -18.06 -26.48
N ALA A 33 -3.42 -18.63 -27.22
CA ALA A 33 -4.84 -18.60 -26.86
C ALA A 33 -5.20 -19.60 -25.74
N THR A 34 -4.48 -20.73 -25.63
CA THR A 34 -4.66 -21.68 -24.52
C THR A 34 -4.02 -21.21 -23.22
N THR A 35 -2.86 -20.54 -23.29
CA THR A 35 -2.24 -19.93 -22.09
C THR A 35 -3.11 -18.81 -21.53
N SER A 36 -3.76 -18.01 -22.37
CA SER A 36 -4.69 -16.97 -21.89
C SER A 36 -5.96 -17.54 -21.26
N ARG A 37 -6.53 -18.64 -21.81
CA ARG A 37 -7.69 -19.31 -21.18
C ARG A 37 -7.35 -20.01 -19.87
N ALA A 38 -6.18 -20.65 -19.79
CA ALA A 38 -5.70 -21.28 -18.57
C ALA A 38 -5.44 -20.24 -17.47
N ALA A 39 -4.82 -19.11 -17.81
CA ALA A 39 -4.65 -17.98 -16.90
C ALA A 39 -6.00 -17.45 -16.41
N GLN A 40 -6.96 -17.18 -17.30
CA GLN A 40 -8.31 -16.75 -16.91
C GLN A 40 -9.07 -17.77 -16.04
N ALA A 41 -8.87 -19.07 -16.26
CA ALA A 41 -9.44 -20.11 -15.40
C ALA A 41 -8.81 -20.10 -14.01
N ARG A 42 -7.49 -19.95 -13.93
CA ARG A 42 -6.75 -19.82 -12.68
C ARG A 42 -7.15 -18.56 -11.91
N ASP A 43 -7.26 -17.41 -12.56
CA ASP A 43 -7.68 -16.16 -11.93
C ASP A 43 -9.09 -16.28 -11.32
N ARG A 44 -10.01 -16.93 -12.05
CA ARG A 44 -11.34 -17.25 -11.52
C ARG A 44 -11.28 -18.21 -10.33
N ALA A 45 -10.40 -19.21 -10.37
CA ALA A 45 -10.20 -20.12 -9.25
C ALA A 45 -9.63 -19.39 -8.03
N GLN A 46 -8.66 -18.49 -8.21
CA GLN A 46 -8.09 -17.66 -7.13
C GLN A 46 -9.15 -16.75 -6.51
N LEU A 47 -9.99 -16.09 -7.32
CA LEU A 47 -11.12 -15.31 -6.82
C LEU A 47 -12.13 -16.17 -6.06
N THR A 48 -12.37 -17.40 -6.50
CA THR A 48 -13.26 -18.35 -5.80
C THR A 48 -12.66 -18.75 -4.45
N PHE A 49 -11.38 -19.11 -4.43
CA PHE A 49 -10.67 -19.40 -3.19
C PHE A 49 -10.70 -18.23 -2.20
N GLN A 50 -10.52 -16.99 -2.67
CA GLN A 50 -10.64 -15.81 -1.83
C GLN A 50 -12.05 -15.65 -1.24
N ARG A 51 -13.11 -15.95 -2.01
CA ARG A 51 -14.50 -15.99 -1.50
C ARG A 51 -14.73 -17.09 -0.47
N ASP A 52 -14.10 -18.25 -0.66
CA ASP A 52 -14.18 -19.37 0.28
C ASP A 52 -13.51 -19.01 1.60
N LEU A 53 -12.35 -18.35 1.57
CA LEU A 53 -11.70 -17.81 2.76
C LEU A 53 -12.61 -16.84 3.51
N VAL A 54 -13.23 -15.88 2.80
CA VAL A 54 -14.21 -14.95 3.40
C VAL A 54 -15.36 -15.73 4.05
N SER A 55 -15.92 -16.72 3.36
CA SER A 55 -17.06 -17.50 3.84
C SER A 55 -16.73 -18.33 5.08
N VAL A 56 -15.50 -18.81 5.21
CA VAL A 56 -15.04 -19.56 6.40
C VAL A 56 -14.68 -18.64 7.56
N LEU A 57 -14.20 -17.43 7.29
CA LEU A 57 -13.87 -16.46 8.32
C LEU A 57 -15.09 -15.66 8.81
N ALA A 58 -16.09 -15.46 7.97
CA ALA A 58 -17.28 -14.67 8.28
C ALA A 58 -18.02 -15.10 9.56
N PRO A 59 -18.13 -16.40 9.93
CA PRO A 59 -18.78 -16.80 11.19
C PRO A 59 -18.01 -16.46 12.47
N ARG A 60 -16.75 -15.99 12.38
CA ARG A 60 -15.96 -15.61 13.57
C ARG A 60 -16.57 -14.41 14.29
N ALA A 61 -16.27 -14.29 15.58
CA ALA A 61 -16.71 -13.17 16.42
C ALA A 61 -15.57 -12.23 16.83
N ASP A 62 -14.31 -12.68 16.73
CA ASP A 62 -13.14 -11.91 17.14
C ASP A 62 -12.76 -10.84 16.09
N ALA A 63 -12.27 -9.68 16.55
CA ALA A 63 -11.97 -8.53 15.69
C ALA A 63 -10.93 -8.83 14.59
N MET A 64 -9.84 -9.53 14.91
CA MET A 64 -8.74 -9.78 13.95
C MET A 64 -9.11 -10.74 12.81
N PRO A 65 -9.73 -11.91 13.06
CA PRO A 65 -10.27 -12.75 11.98
C PRO A 65 -11.31 -12.02 11.12
N LEU A 66 -12.18 -11.20 11.72
CA LEU A 66 -13.16 -10.40 10.98
C LEU A 66 -12.50 -9.29 10.15
N LEU A 67 -11.45 -8.66 10.67
CA LEU A 67 -10.62 -7.71 9.91
C LEU A 67 -9.99 -8.38 8.69
N GLY A 68 -9.41 -9.58 8.87
CA GLY A 68 -8.85 -10.36 7.77
C GLY A 68 -9.91 -10.75 6.72
N ALA A 69 -11.10 -11.15 7.18
CA ALA A 69 -12.24 -11.43 6.30
C ALA A 69 -12.67 -10.20 5.50
N ALA A 70 -12.79 -9.04 6.16
CA ALA A 70 -13.14 -7.78 5.50
C ALA A 70 -12.10 -7.41 4.43
N LEU A 71 -10.80 -7.46 4.78
CA LEU A 71 -9.72 -7.17 3.85
C LEU A 71 -9.73 -8.09 2.61
N LEU A 72 -10.02 -9.39 2.80
CA LEU A 72 -10.22 -10.34 1.71
C LEU A 72 -11.49 -10.02 0.90
N ALA A 73 -12.57 -9.53 1.52
CA ALA A 73 -13.81 -9.22 0.83
C ALA A 73 -13.75 -7.93 0.00
N ARG A 74 -12.87 -6.99 0.34
CA ARG A 74 -12.83 -5.64 -0.24
C ARG A 74 -12.76 -5.56 -1.78
N PRO A 75 -11.92 -6.33 -2.50
CA PRO A 75 -11.91 -6.30 -3.96
C PRO A 75 -12.98 -7.20 -4.60
N LEU A 76 -13.76 -7.94 -3.81
CA LEU A 76 -14.72 -8.91 -4.32
C LEU A 76 -16.06 -8.24 -4.61
N PHE A 77 -16.50 -8.36 -5.85
CA PHE A 77 -17.85 -7.98 -6.25
C PHE A 77 -18.83 -9.15 -6.07
N ASN A 78 -20.12 -8.81 -5.95
CA ASN A 78 -21.24 -9.75 -5.85
C ASN A 78 -21.08 -10.76 -4.70
N GLN A 79 -20.62 -10.31 -3.54
CA GLN A 79 -20.65 -11.11 -2.32
C GLN A 79 -22.07 -11.18 -1.75
N PRO A 80 -22.43 -12.27 -1.04
CA PRO A 80 -23.59 -12.23 -0.14
C PRO A 80 -23.51 -11.00 0.77
N PRO A 81 -24.62 -10.31 1.09
CA PRO A 81 -24.60 -9.07 1.86
C PRO A 81 -23.82 -9.18 3.18
N ASP A 82 -24.00 -10.28 3.91
CA ASP A 82 -23.33 -10.54 5.20
C ASP A 82 -21.82 -10.81 5.09
N ASN A 83 -21.34 -11.11 3.87
CA ASN A 83 -19.93 -11.33 3.54
C ASN A 83 -19.32 -10.14 2.77
N SER A 84 -20.05 -9.03 2.65
CA SER A 84 -19.51 -7.81 2.07
C SER A 84 -18.42 -7.21 2.96
N PHE A 85 -17.53 -6.40 2.37
CA PHE A 85 -16.55 -5.62 3.13
C PHE A 85 -17.21 -4.83 4.26
N HIS A 86 -18.29 -4.10 3.95
CA HIS A 86 -19.07 -3.30 4.89
C HIS A 86 -19.56 -4.13 6.08
N ALA A 87 -20.29 -5.24 5.82
CA ALA A 87 -20.85 -6.07 6.89
C ALA A 87 -19.75 -6.67 7.79
N LEU A 88 -18.64 -7.12 7.20
CA LEU A 88 -17.54 -7.73 7.94
C LEU A 88 -16.76 -6.71 8.76
N ILE A 89 -16.50 -5.52 8.23
CA ILE A 89 -15.71 -4.51 8.95
C ILE A 89 -16.51 -3.84 10.06
N GLU A 90 -17.82 -3.66 9.91
CA GLU A 90 -18.70 -3.20 10.99
C GLU A 90 -18.75 -4.23 12.14
N ARG A 91 -18.85 -5.51 11.81
CA ARG A 91 -18.76 -6.59 12.82
C ARG A 91 -17.40 -6.63 13.49
N ALA A 92 -16.31 -6.43 12.74
CA ALA A 92 -14.96 -6.34 13.32
C ALA A 92 -14.85 -5.16 14.30
N ALA A 93 -15.48 -4.02 14.01
CA ALA A 93 -15.46 -2.85 14.88
C ALA A 93 -16.34 -3.00 16.13
N ALA A 94 -17.40 -3.79 16.05
CA ALA A 94 -18.26 -4.13 17.18
C ALA A 94 -17.72 -5.27 18.06
N ALA A 95 -16.73 -6.01 17.58
CA ALA A 95 -16.14 -7.14 18.29
C ALA A 95 -15.30 -6.72 19.50
N GLU A 96 -15.23 -7.58 20.51
CA GLU A 96 -14.32 -7.39 21.64
C GLU A 96 -12.86 -7.33 21.15
N GLY A 97 -12.08 -6.39 21.71
CA GLY A 97 -10.69 -6.18 21.31
C GLY A 97 -10.50 -5.43 19.99
N ALA A 98 -11.57 -4.85 19.40
CA ALA A 98 -11.45 -3.98 18.23
C ALA A 98 -10.59 -2.74 18.54
N GLY A 99 -9.40 -2.70 17.94
CA GLY A 99 -8.47 -1.59 18.06
C GLY A 99 -8.58 -0.56 16.93
N PRO A 100 -7.76 0.51 16.98
CA PRO A 100 -7.76 1.57 15.96
C PRO A 100 -7.47 1.05 14.55
N ALA A 101 -6.73 -0.05 14.39
CA ALA A 101 -6.48 -0.66 13.08
C ALA A 101 -7.78 -1.07 12.34
N VAL A 102 -8.83 -1.50 13.05
CA VAL A 102 -10.11 -1.83 12.43
C VAL A 102 -10.77 -0.56 11.88
N ASN A 103 -10.81 0.51 12.68
CA ASN A 103 -11.36 1.78 12.25
C ASN A 103 -10.52 2.44 11.15
N TRP A 104 -9.21 2.17 11.11
CA TRP A 104 -8.35 2.56 10.00
C TRP A 104 -8.82 1.94 8.69
N VAL A 105 -9.09 0.64 8.68
CA VAL A 105 -9.61 -0.05 7.48
C VAL A 105 -11.01 0.44 7.13
N ARG A 106 -11.86 0.76 8.12
CA ARG A 106 -13.18 1.38 7.90
C ARG A 106 -13.13 2.72 7.19
N LEU A 107 -11.99 3.43 7.16
CA LEU A 107 -11.86 4.64 6.33
C LEU A 107 -12.17 4.37 4.85
N ALA A 108 -11.94 3.14 4.36
CA ALA A 108 -12.29 2.70 3.00
C ALA A 108 -13.75 2.25 2.84
N ASP A 109 -14.55 2.19 3.91
CA ASP A 109 -15.96 1.84 3.86
C ASP A 109 -16.78 3.07 3.46
N CYS A 110 -16.61 3.46 2.20
CA CYS A 110 -17.12 4.67 1.60
C CYS A 110 -17.27 4.50 0.08
N GLU A 111 -18.04 5.38 -0.54
CA GLU A 111 -18.28 5.46 -1.98
C GLU A 111 -17.44 6.58 -2.62
N ALA A 112 -16.24 6.26 -3.09
CA ALA A 112 -15.33 7.26 -3.67
C ALA A 112 -15.97 8.12 -4.79
N LYS A 113 -16.86 7.54 -5.61
CA LYS A 113 -17.58 8.26 -6.68
C LYS A 113 -18.61 9.26 -6.15
N ALA A 114 -19.17 9.02 -4.97
CA ALA A 114 -20.11 9.92 -4.30
C ALA A 114 -19.38 11.02 -3.51
N GLY A 115 -18.04 10.99 -3.45
CA GLY A 115 -17.24 11.99 -2.75
C GLY A 115 -17.23 11.85 -1.23
N ASN A 116 -17.78 10.76 -0.67
CA ASN A 116 -17.92 10.55 0.78
C ASN A 116 -16.75 9.74 1.39
N CYS A 117 -15.63 9.58 0.68
CA CYS A 117 -14.42 8.98 1.23
C CYS A 117 -13.53 10.03 1.89
N PRO A 118 -12.82 9.75 2.99
CA PRO A 118 -12.94 8.53 3.78
C PRO A 118 -14.23 8.51 4.60
N ASN A 119 -14.58 7.35 5.16
CA ASN A 119 -15.71 7.22 6.10
C ASN A 119 -15.53 8.17 7.30
N ALA A 120 -16.38 9.19 7.40
CA ALA A 120 -16.30 10.23 8.43
C ALA A 120 -16.49 9.67 9.84
N THR A 121 -17.43 8.75 10.03
CA THR A 121 -17.67 8.10 11.34
C THR A 121 -16.43 7.34 11.82
N ALA A 122 -15.77 6.61 10.91
CA ALA A 122 -14.54 5.90 11.23
C ALA A 122 -13.40 6.87 11.59
N LEU A 123 -13.30 8.01 10.88
CA LEU A 123 -12.34 9.06 11.18
C LEU A 123 -12.56 9.68 12.57
N ASP A 124 -13.80 10.02 12.93
CA ASP A 124 -14.14 10.56 14.26
C ASP A 124 -13.78 9.60 15.40
N ILE A 125 -14.02 8.30 15.19
CA ILE A 125 -13.63 7.26 16.14
C ILE A 125 -12.10 7.18 16.25
N LEU A 126 -11.37 7.24 15.14
CA LEU A 126 -9.90 7.21 15.15
C LEU A 126 -9.30 8.41 15.89
N LEU A 127 -9.87 9.61 15.71
CA LEU A 127 -9.43 10.82 16.41
C LEU A 127 -9.57 10.70 17.93
N THR A 128 -10.55 9.89 18.38
CA THR A 128 -10.77 9.60 19.79
C THR A 128 -9.89 8.45 20.29
N GLN A 129 -9.74 7.37 19.51
CA GLN A 129 -9.00 6.17 19.90
C GLN A 129 -7.47 6.33 19.81
N ALA A 130 -6.99 7.14 18.86
CA ALA A 130 -5.57 7.32 18.57
C ALA A 130 -5.21 8.81 18.38
N PRO A 131 -5.51 9.70 19.36
CA PRO A 131 -5.24 11.13 19.24
C PRO A 131 -3.75 11.46 19.19
N ASP A 132 -2.88 10.57 19.66
CA ASP A 132 -1.43 10.70 19.63
C ASP A 132 -0.79 10.11 18.35
N ASN A 133 -1.60 9.70 17.36
CA ASN A 133 -1.12 9.14 16.09
C ASN A 133 -1.26 10.17 14.94
N ALA A 134 -0.13 10.62 14.39
CA ALA A 134 -0.09 11.57 13.29
C ALA A 134 -0.86 11.10 12.05
N ALA A 135 -0.85 9.81 11.75
CA ALA A 135 -1.50 9.29 10.54
C ALA A 135 -3.00 9.63 10.51
N VAL A 136 -3.68 9.62 11.66
CA VAL A 136 -5.10 9.98 11.81
C VAL A 136 -5.33 11.45 11.52
N TRP A 137 -4.50 12.34 12.07
CA TRP A 137 -4.57 13.77 11.81
C TRP A 137 -4.28 14.11 10.34
N LEU A 138 -3.38 13.37 9.70
CA LEU A 138 -3.09 13.57 8.28
C LEU A 138 -4.21 13.05 7.36
N VAL A 139 -5.05 12.12 7.81
CA VAL A 139 -6.32 11.77 7.14
C VAL A 139 -7.32 12.91 7.31
N LYS A 140 -7.48 13.44 8.53
CA LYS A 140 -8.38 14.56 8.82
C LYS A 140 -8.02 15.82 8.04
N LEU A 141 -6.74 16.17 7.99
CA LEU A 141 -6.19 17.26 7.16
C LEU A 141 -6.65 17.13 5.70
N GLY A 142 -6.55 15.92 5.14
CA GLY A 142 -7.00 15.65 3.77
C GLY A 142 -8.51 15.71 3.57
N ALA A 143 -9.31 15.45 4.61
CA ALA A 143 -10.75 15.66 4.60
C ALA A 143 -11.08 17.16 4.62
N ASP A 144 -10.52 17.90 5.57
CA ASP A 144 -10.79 19.35 5.72
C ASP A 144 -10.29 20.17 4.52
N ALA A 145 -9.13 19.82 3.96
CA ALA A 145 -8.64 20.47 2.75
C ALA A 145 -9.56 20.27 1.55
N ARG A 146 -10.21 19.09 1.42
CA ARG A 146 -11.19 18.83 0.36
C ARG A 146 -12.51 19.55 0.59
N ASP A 147 -12.88 19.75 1.85
CA ASP A 147 -14.04 20.55 2.25
C ASP A 147 -13.76 22.07 2.21
N HIS A 148 -12.60 22.49 1.70
CA HIS A 148 -12.15 23.88 1.63
C HIS A 148 -11.98 24.57 3.00
N LYS A 149 -11.79 23.80 4.07
CA LYS A 149 -11.55 24.29 5.43
C LYS A 149 -10.05 24.43 5.71
N GLN A 150 -9.43 25.47 5.13
CA GLN A 150 -7.97 25.63 5.18
C GLN A 150 -7.44 25.86 6.60
N ASP A 151 -8.17 26.59 7.45
CA ASP A 151 -7.77 26.83 8.84
C ASP A 151 -7.82 25.54 9.67
N ASP A 152 -8.86 24.72 9.46
CA ASP A 152 -8.97 23.41 10.13
C ASP A 152 -7.87 22.45 9.65
N ALA A 153 -7.55 22.45 8.36
CA ALA A 153 -6.44 21.66 7.81
C ALA A 153 -5.08 22.09 8.38
N ARG A 154 -4.88 23.38 8.65
CA ARG A 154 -3.68 23.90 9.33
C ARG A 154 -3.63 23.45 10.78
N GLU A 155 -4.74 23.51 11.49
CA GLU A 155 -4.83 22.98 12.85
C GLU A 155 -4.53 21.47 12.89
N ASP A 156 -5.04 20.70 11.92
CA ASP A 156 -4.75 19.28 11.81
C ASP A 156 -3.27 18.98 11.53
N LEU A 157 -2.60 19.80 10.73
CA LEU A 157 -1.14 19.72 10.57
C LEU A 157 -0.44 19.90 11.91
N ARG A 158 -0.83 20.94 12.66
CA ARG A 158 -0.26 21.23 13.98
C ARG A 158 -0.48 20.07 14.96
N ARG A 159 -1.66 19.44 14.92
CA ARG A 159 -1.98 18.24 15.72
C ARG A 159 -1.14 17.04 15.29
N ALA A 160 -0.96 16.82 13.99
CA ALA A 160 -0.09 15.76 13.46
C ALA A 160 1.37 15.97 13.86
N ALA A 161 1.86 17.20 13.82
CA ALA A 161 3.22 17.58 14.20
C ALA A 161 3.49 17.40 15.70
N ALA A 162 2.46 17.55 16.53
CA ALA A 162 2.54 17.36 17.99
C ALA A 162 2.28 15.91 18.45
N ALA A 163 1.94 15.01 17.52
CA ALA A 163 1.67 13.60 17.82
C ALA A 163 2.93 12.86 18.29
N LYS A 164 2.75 11.73 18.97
CA LYS A 164 3.86 10.93 19.54
C LYS A 164 4.33 9.81 18.63
N GLN A 165 3.47 9.36 17.72
CA GLN A 165 3.77 8.27 16.81
C GLN A 165 3.14 8.51 15.43
N TYR A 166 3.63 7.79 14.43
CA TYR A 166 2.96 7.62 13.15
C TYR A 166 2.76 6.12 12.91
N ASP A 167 1.51 5.70 12.82
CA ASP A 167 1.14 4.34 12.41
C ASP A 167 -0.09 4.38 11.49
N ASP A 168 0.08 3.95 10.24
CA ASP A 168 -1.00 3.77 9.27
C ASP A 168 -1.58 2.35 9.27
N TYR A 169 -1.23 1.54 10.28
CA TYR A 169 -1.76 0.20 10.53
C TYR A 169 -1.64 -0.78 9.36
N ALA A 170 -0.77 -0.49 8.39
CA ALA A 170 -0.51 -1.36 7.24
C ALA A 170 0.03 -2.73 7.69
N GLY A 171 0.87 -2.74 8.73
CA GLY A 171 1.41 -3.97 9.32
C GLY A 171 0.35 -4.84 10.00
N VAL A 172 -0.59 -4.23 10.75
CA VAL A 172 -1.72 -4.96 11.35
C VAL A 172 -2.65 -5.54 10.29
N SER A 173 -2.90 -4.79 9.21
CA SER A 173 -3.68 -5.27 8.07
C SER A 173 -3.02 -6.47 7.38
N LEU A 174 -1.70 -6.40 7.18
CA LEU A 174 -0.92 -7.49 6.61
C LEU A 174 -0.91 -8.73 7.53
N GLN A 175 -0.80 -8.54 8.85
CA GLN A 175 -0.90 -9.62 9.83
C GLN A 175 -2.27 -10.31 9.76
N ALA A 176 -3.37 -9.55 9.79
CA ALA A 176 -4.73 -10.09 9.70
C ALA A 176 -4.93 -10.92 8.43
N LEU A 177 -4.38 -10.45 7.30
CA LEU A 177 -4.39 -11.19 6.03
C LEU A 177 -3.54 -12.46 6.08
N ALA A 178 -2.34 -12.41 6.66
CA ALA A 178 -1.42 -13.54 6.75
C ALA A 178 -1.92 -14.67 7.66
N ASP A 179 -2.63 -14.31 8.73
CA ASP A 179 -3.32 -15.26 9.61
C ASP A 179 -4.53 -15.88 8.91
N SER A 180 -5.24 -15.08 8.12
CA SER A 180 -6.46 -15.50 7.40
C SER A 180 -6.18 -16.44 6.23
N VAL A 181 -5.13 -16.18 5.45
CA VAL A 181 -4.89 -16.92 4.20
C VAL A 181 -4.52 -18.39 4.42
N GLY A 182 -4.05 -18.73 5.63
CA GLY A 182 -3.67 -20.10 6.02
C GLY A 182 -4.84 -20.97 6.48
N VAL A 183 -6.05 -20.42 6.60
CA VAL A 183 -7.21 -21.15 7.14
C VAL A 183 -7.72 -22.24 6.19
N LEU A 184 -7.55 -22.05 4.87
CA LEU A 184 -7.86 -23.05 3.86
C LEU A 184 -6.65 -23.31 2.96
N PRO A 185 -6.41 -24.57 2.54
CA PRO A 185 -5.44 -24.84 1.49
C PRO A 185 -5.97 -24.35 0.14
N PRO A 186 -5.15 -23.67 -0.68
CA PRO A 186 -5.54 -23.31 -2.03
C PRO A 186 -5.84 -24.55 -2.91
N PRO A 187 -6.98 -24.59 -3.63
CA PRO A 187 -7.26 -25.65 -4.59
C PRO A 187 -6.20 -25.72 -5.70
N ALA A 188 -5.91 -26.91 -6.23
CA ALA A 188 -4.91 -27.08 -7.30
C ALA A 188 -5.14 -26.16 -8.52
N ALA A 189 -6.41 -25.85 -8.84
CA ALA A 189 -6.79 -24.96 -9.93
C ALA A 189 -6.35 -23.50 -9.74
N THR A 190 -5.99 -23.08 -8.51
CA THR A 190 -5.48 -21.74 -8.24
C THR A 190 -3.97 -21.60 -8.50
N LEU A 191 -3.28 -22.72 -8.71
CA LEU A 191 -1.83 -22.77 -8.80
C LEU A 191 -1.37 -22.62 -10.25
N ASP A 192 -0.30 -21.85 -10.45
CA ASP A 192 0.42 -21.83 -11.73
C ASP A 192 1.48 -22.93 -11.71
N PRO A 193 1.41 -23.95 -12.59
CA PRO A 193 2.43 -25.00 -12.65
C PRO A 193 3.83 -24.47 -13.03
N ASN A 194 3.94 -23.26 -13.56
CA ASN A 194 5.24 -22.63 -13.86
C ASN A 194 5.89 -21.97 -12.65
N HIS A 195 5.16 -21.82 -11.55
CA HIS A 195 5.64 -21.16 -10.33
C HIS A 195 5.95 -22.20 -9.24
N ALA A 196 7.24 -22.36 -8.95
CA ALA A 196 7.74 -23.44 -8.10
C ALA A 196 7.32 -23.30 -6.63
N ALA A 197 6.91 -22.11 -6.18
CA ALA A 197 6.45 -21.92 -4.80
C ALA A 197 5.03 -22.43 -4.53
N GLY A 198 4.26 -22.76 -5.57
CA GLY A 198 2.93 -23.35 -5.45
C GLY A 198 1.99 -22.55 -4.54
N ALA A 199 1.30 -23.25 -3.62
CA ALA A 199 0.29 -22.67 -2.74
C ALA A 199 0.84 -21.52 -1.89
N VAL A 200 2.03 -21.68 -1.30
CA VAL A 200 2.59 -20.66 -0.42
C VAL A 200 2.92 -19.38 -1.19
N GLY A 201 3.50 -19.50 -2.38
CA GLY A 201 3.79 -18.34 -3.23
C GLY A 201 2.53 -17.59 -3.64
N MET A 202 1.46 -18.32 -4.00
CA MET A 202 0.16 -17.71 -4.31
C MET A 202 -0.42 -16.96 -3.10
N GLN A 203 -0.42 -17.58 -1.92
CA GLN A 203 -0.91 -16.95 -0.68
C GLN A 203 -0.11 -15.70 -0.32
N THR A 204 1.22 -15.72 -0.46
CA THR A 204 2.08 -14.56 -0.24
C THR A 204 1.72 -13.41 -1.20
N VAL A 205 1.58 -13.69 -2.50
CA VAL A 205 1.17 -12.67 -3.48
C VAL A 205 -0.19 -12.07 -3.13
N LEU A 206 -1.16 -12.92 -2.75
CA LEU A 206 -2.50 -12.46 -2.38
C LEU A 206 -2.44 -11.47 -1.22
N ILE A 207 -1.77 -11.80 -0.11
CA ILE A 207 -1.80 -10.95 1.08
C ILE A 207 -1.03 -9.63 0.89
N PHE A 208 0.13 -9.64 0.23
CA PHE A 208 0.90 -8.42 -0.01
C PHE A 208 0.19 -7.52 -1.02
N GLY A 209 -0.45 -8.10 -2.04
CA GLY A 209 -1.30 -7.37 -2.97
C GLY A 209 -2.45 -6.65 -2.27
N LEU A 210 -3.19 -7.34 -1.40
CA LEU A 210 -4.32 -6.76 -0.66
C LEU A 210 -3.87 -5.73 0.39
N ALA A 211 -2.76 -5.99 1.09
CA ALA A 211 -2.21 -5.05 2.07
C ALA A 211 -1.83 -3.72 1.41
N SER A 212 -1.32 -3.72 0.18
CA SER A 212 -0.94 -2.49 -0.54
C SER A 212 -2.12 -1.53 -0.83
N ALA A 213 -3.36 -2.01 -0.75
CA ALA A 213 -4.55 -1.23 -1.04
C ALA A 213 -5.14 -0.50 0.19
N GLN A 214 -4.49 -0.53 1.36
CA GLN A 214 -5.00 0.12 2.58
C GLN A 214 -5.23 1.63 2.42
N PRO A 215 -6.16 2.23 3.19
CA PRO A 215 -6.26 3.68 3.31
C PRO A 215 -4.91 4.32 3.62
N GLN A 216 -4.60 5.41 2.91
CA GLN A 216 -3.36 6.16 3.06
C GLN A 216 -3.70 7.61 3.42
N PRO A 217 -2.94 8.28 4.30
CA PRO A 217 -3.09 9.72 4.51
C PRO A 217 -2.80 10.51 3.23
N SER A 218 -3.23 11.77 3.20
CA SER A 218 -2.98 12.66 2.07
C SER A 218 -1.55 13.20 2.04
N LEU A 219 -0.54 12.32 2.02
CA LEU A 219 0.89 12.67 2.15
C LEU A 219 1.37 13.66 1.07
N GLN A 220 0.83 13.57 -0.15
CA GLN A 220 1.15 14.50 -1.24
C GLN A 220 0.63 15.92 -0.98
N LEU A 221 -0.53 16.05 -0.34
CA LEU A 221 -1.07 17.33 0.07
C LEU A 221 -0.20 17.95 1.17
N VAL A 222 0.22 17.14 2.14
CA VAL A 222 1.12 17.57 3.22
C VAL A 222 2.44 18.09 2.66
N ALA A 223 3.05 17.36 1.72
CA ALA A 223 4.27 17.80 1.03
C ALA A 223 4.08 19.20 0.41
N LYS A 224 3.01 19.39 -0.37
CA LYS A 224 2.70 20.68 -1.01
C LYS A 224 2.44 21.79 0.00
N LEU A 225 1.71 21.51 1.07
CA LEU A 225 1.42 22.51 2.10
C LEU A 225 2.70 22.96 2.80
N CYS A 226 3.58 22.01 3.12
CA CYS A 226 4.86 22.28 3.77
C CYS A 226 5.87 23.00 2.86
N GLU A 227 5.96 22.62 1.58
CA GLU A 227 6.82 23.30 0.60
C GLU A 227 6.36 24.73 0.30
N ASN A 228 5.05 24.96 0.32
CA ASN A 228 4.46 26.27 0.06
C ASN A 228 4.30 27.12 1.33
N ALA A 229 4.87 26.72 2.46
CA ALA A 229 4.80 27.48 3.72
C ALA A 229 5.37 28.92 3.58
N GLY A 230 6.23 29.15 2.59
CA GLY A 230 6.83 30.47 2.34
C GLY A 230 7.57 30.98 3.56
N GLU A 231 7.24 32.19 4.01
CA GLU A 231 7.79 32.83 5.22
C GLU A 231 6.97 32.51 6.50
N ASP A 232 5.94 31.65 6.44
CA ASP A 232 5.18 31.26 7.64
C ASP A 232 6.00 30.31 8.53
N ALA A 233 6.75 30.92 9.46
CA ALA A 233 7.63 30.23 10.38
C ALA A 233 6.91 29.18 11.25
N SER A 234 5.61 29.35 11.52
CA SER A 234 4.85 28.39 12.32
C SER A 234 4.54 27.13 11.53
N ILE A 235 4.09 27.26 10.27
CA ILE A 235 3.85 26.11 9.38
C ILE A 235 5.16 25.37 9.12
N LYS A 236 6.26 26.11 8.87
CA LYS A 236 7.59 25.50 8.71
C LYS A 236 7.99 24.69 9.95
N THR A 237 7.75 25.23 11.14
CA THR A 237 8.07 24.54 12.40
C THR A 237 7.25 23.26 12.56
N ASP A 238 5.93 23.31 12.32
CA ASP A 238 5.07 22.14 12.38
C ASP A 238 5.49 21.08 11.35
N CYS A 239 5.82 21.49 10.12
CA CYS A 239 6.32 20.59 9.09
C CYS A 239 7.66 19.95 9.44
N LEU A 240 8.59 20.68 10.09
CA LEU A 240 9.86 20.12 10.56
C LEU A 240 9.67 19.15 11.75
N ASN A 241 8.72 19.43 12.64
CA ASN A 241 8.36 18.51 13.73
C ASN A 241 7.72 17.23 13.18
N LEU A 242 6.78 17.38 12.25
CA LEU A 242 6.20 16.25 11.52
C LEU A 242 7.28 15.46 10.77
N ALA A 243 8.23 16.14 10.10
CA ALA A 243 9.32 15.49 9.39
C ALA A 243 10.11 14.53 10.30
N LYS A 244 10.48 14.98 11.50
CA LYS A 244 11.20 14.16 12.50
C LYS A 244 10.39 12.94 12.91
N LEU A 245 9.08 13.10 13.15
CA LEU A 245 8.20 12.00 13.51
C LEU A 245 8.10 10.97 12.37
N LEU A 246 7.90 11.45 11.14
CA LEU A 246 7.70 10.62 9.96
C LEU A 246 8.95 9.82 9.57
N GLN A 247 10.16 10.30 9.85
CA GLN A 247 11.41 9.54 9.60
C GLN A 247 11.44 8.17 10.31
N TRP A 248 10.66 8.01 11.38
CA TRP A 248 10.50 6.75 12.11
C TRP A 248 9.14 6.08 11.88
N GLY A 249 8.34 6.58 10.93
CA GLY A 249 6.99 6.11 10.66
C GLY A 249 6.90 4.61 10.30
N SER A 250 5.70 4.06 10.44
CA SER A 250 5.36 2.66 10.19
C SER A 250 5.53 2.21 8.74
N SER A 251 5.44 3.11 7.75
CA SER A 251 5.49 2.77 6.33
C SER A 251 6.60 3.50 5.56
N PRO A 252 7.07 2.93 4.43
CA PRO A 252 8.09 3.57 3.60
C PRO A 252 7.65 4.91 3.03
N LEU A 253 6.36 5.07 2.70
CA LEU A 253 5.82 6.32 2.16
C LEU A 253 5.89 7.44 3.20
N ALA A 254 5.52 7.15 4.44
CA ALA A 254 5.63 8.10 5.55
C ALA A 254 7.09 8.52 5.78
N ARG A 255 8.01 7.55 5.87
CA ARG A 255 9.45 7.83 6.02
C ARG A 255 10.01 8.64 4.87
N SER A 256 9.58 8.34 3.64
CA SER A 256 9.99 9.09 2.45
C SER A 256 9.57 10.55 2.55
N LEU A 257 8.32 10.82 2.97
CA LEU A 257 7.85 12.19 3.21
C LEU A 257 8.65 12.88 4.32
N GLY A 258 8.88 12.23 5.45
CA GLY A 258 9.64 12.82 6.56
C GLY A 258 11.07 13.19 6.19
N LEU A 259 11.74 12.35 5.41
CA LEU A 259 13.07 12.62 4.88
C LEU A 259 13.04 13.72 3.82
N HIS A 260 12.04 13.75 2.95
CA HIS A 260 11.88 14.80 1.96
C HIS A 260 11.65 16.17 2.59
N LEU A 261 10.77 16.27 3.60
CA LEU A 261 10.53 17.51 4.33
C LEU A 261 11.80 18.00 5.05
N ALA A 262 12.57 17.10 5.66
CA ALA A 262 13.85 17.46 6.27
C ALA A 262 14.90 17.90 5.22
N GLU A 263 14.90 17.31 4.03
CA GLU A 263 15.78 17.72 2.92
C GLU A 263 15.46 19.14 2.43
N VAL A 264 14.19 19.50 2.30
CA VAL A 264 13.78 20.77 1.66
C VAL A 264 13.57 21.93 2.65
N LEU A 265 13.30 21.65 3.92
CA LEU A 265 12.98 22.68 4.93
C LEU A 265 14.09 22.94 5.95
N ALA A 266 15.10 22.06 6.05
CA ALA A 266 16.17 22.24 7.04
C ALA A 266 17.02 23.48 6.71
N ASP A 267 17.28 24.30 7.74
CA ASP A 267 18.17 25.46 7.61
C ASP A 267 19.65 25.06 7.55
N ASP A 268 19.99 23.90 8.12
CA ASP A 268 21.35 23.36 8.14
C ASP A 268 21.60 22.48 6.89
N PRO A 269 22.55 22.87 6.01
CA PRO A 269 22.89 22.08 4.83
C PRO A 269 23.34 20.64 5.14
N ALA A 270 23.96 20.41 6.30
CA ALA A 270 24.39 19.07 6.69
C ALA A 270 23.18 18.16 7.00
N GLN A 271 22.14 18.71 7.65
CA GLN A 271 20.89 17.99 7.92
C GLN A 271 20.13 17.71 6.62
N ALA A 272 20.07 18.68 5.70
CA ALA A 272 19.46 18.49 4.39
C ALA A 272 20.15 17.36 3.59
N GLN A 273 21.49 17.36 3.57
CA GLN A 273 22.26 16.33 2.89
C GLN A 273 22.11 14.95 3.55
N ALA A 274 22.10 14.87 4.89
CA ALA A 274 21.86 13.62 5.60
C ALA A 274 20.47 13.04 5.31
N ALA A 275 19.43 13.89 5.26
CA ALA A 275 18.07 13.49 4.89
C ALA A 275 18.01 12.96 3.44
N LYS A 276 18.70 13.61 2.51
CA LYS A 276 18.82 13.17 1.11
C LYS A 276 19.50 11.81 0.98
N ASP A 277 20.58 11.58 1.71
CA ASP A 277 21.29 10.29 1.69
C ASP A 277 20.46 9.18 2.34
N ALA A 278 19.80 9.46 3.47
CA ALA A 278 18.86 8.52 4.09
C ALA A 278 17.67 8.20 3.17
N ARG A 279 17.16 9.18 2.41
CA ARG A 279 16.09 8.97 1.42
C ARG A 279 16.55 8.03 0.29
N ARG A 280 17.80 8.16 -0.16
CA ARG A 280 18.39 7.24 -1.15
C ARG A 280 18.48 5.81 -0.62
N SER A 281 18.93 5.64 0.63
CA SER A 281 18.96 4.34 1.29
C SER A 281 17.57 3.73 1.45
N LEU A 282 16.56 4.54 1.80
CA LEU A 282 15.17 4.08 1.87
C LEU A 282 14.65 3.61 0.51
N VAL A 283 14.90 4.37 -0.57
CA VAL A 283 14.52 3.97 -1.93
C VAL A 283 15.16 2.64 -2.32
N TRP A 284 16.44 2.45 -1.97
CA TRP A 284 17.12 1.18 -2.18
C TRP A 284 16.49 0.05 -1.37
N GLN A 285 16.18 0.25 -0.08
CA GLN A 285 15.51 -0.76 0.76
C GLN A 285 14.18 -1.20 0.15
N VAL A 286 13.33 -0.26 -0.23
CA VAL A 286 12.02 -0.55 -0.87
C VAL A 286 12.21 -1.31 -2.18
N ARG A 287 13.17 -0.89 -3.02
CA ARG A 287 13.47 -1.57 -4.29
C ARG A 287 13.95 -3.00 -4.05
N SER A 288 14.88 -3.20 -3.12
CA SER A 288 15.40 -4.51 -2.75
C SER A 288 14.32 -5.41 -2.17
N PHE A 289 13.41 -4.87 -1.35
CA PHE A 289 12.29 -5.64 -0.82
C PHE A 289 11.32 -6.04 -1.94
N ASN A 290 11.02 -5.13 -2.88
CA ASN A 290 10.21 -5.45 -4.05
C ASN A 290 10.86 -6.52 -4.95
N GLN A 291 12.20 -6.56 -5.03
CA GLN A 291 12.92 -7.63 -5.73
C GLN A 291 12.81 -8.98 -4.99
N LEU A 292 12.72 -9.00 -3.66
CA LEU A 292 12.38 -10.20 -2.91
C LEU A 292 10.93 -10.62 -3.19
N LEU A 293 9.98 -9.69 -3.11
CA LEU A 293 8.57 -9.95 -3.41
C LEU A 293 8.37 -10.51 -4.82
N ALA A 294 9.11 -10.02 -5.81
CA ALA A 294 9.02 -10.52 -7.19
C ALA A 294 9.42 -12.00 -7.33
N LYS A 295 10.17 -12.57 -6.38
CA LYS A 295 10.64 -13.97 -6.41
C LYS A 295 9.73 -14.93 -5.65
N VAL A 296 8.75 -14.44 -4.88
CA VAL A 296 7.96 -15.29 -3.96
C VAL A 296 7.14 -16.37 -4.67
N GLN A 297 6.81 -16.18 -5.94
CA GLN A 297 6.11 -17.20 -6.73
C GLN A 297 7.02 -18.38 -7.12
N ASP A 298 8.34 -18.18 -7.13
CA ASP A 298 9.32 -19.20 -7.55
C ASP A 298 10.20 -19.70 -6.39
N ASP A 299 10.19 -19.03 -5.25
CA ASP A 299 10.98 -19.36 -4.06
C ASP A 299 10.08 -19.68 -2.86
N ALA A 300 9.79 -20.97 -2.64
CA ALA A 300 8.94 -21.42 -1.53
C ALA A 300 9.52 -21.09 -0.14
N PRO A 301 10.83 -21.31 0.14
CA PRO A 301 11.45 -20.83 1.37
C PRO A 301 11.23 -19.34 1.64
N LEU A 302 11.47 -18.48 0.65
CA LEU A 302 11.26 -17.04 0.77
C LEU A 302 9.78 -16.71 1.03
N ALA A 303 8.86 -17.32 0.27
CA ALA A 303 7.43 -17.11 0.45
C ALA A 303 6.95 -17.48 1.87
N ARG A 304 7.39 -18.63 2.40
CA ARG A 304 7.11 -19.05 3.78
C ARG A 304 7.69 -18.08 4.80
N HIS A 305 8.92 -17.63 4.57
CA HIS A 305 9.60 -16.69 5.45
C HIS A 305 8.84 -15.35 5.52
N LEU A 306 8.47 -14.76 4.38
CA LEU A 306 7.71 -13.51 4.35
C LEU A 306 6.31 -13.65 4.97
N LEU A 307 5.62 -14.78 4.77
CA LEU A 307 4.37 -15.05 5.49
C LEU A 307 4.58 -15.14 7.00
N SER A 308 5.66 -15.78 7.45
CA SER A 308 6.00 -15.87 8.87
C SER A 308 6.23 -14.48 9.46
N LEU A 309 7.01 -13.63 8.78
CA LEU A 309 7.22 -12.24 9.19
C LEU A 309 5.91 -11.46 9.26
N ALA A 310 5.02 -11.62 8.27
CA ALA A 310 3.71 -10.98 8.27
C ALA A 310 2.85 -11.40 9.47
N ARG A 311 2.85 -12.69 9.84
CA ARG A 311 2.11 -13.21 11.01
C ARG A 311 2.65 -12.72 12.34
N ASN A 312 3.96 -12.48 12.42
CA ASN A 312 4.58 -11.93 13.63
C ASN A 312 4.14 -10.48 13.91
N GLY A 313 3.57 -9.79 12.93
CA GLY A 313 3.08 -8.42 13.06
C GLY A 313 4.20 -7.37 13.06
N GLY A 314 3.93 -6.23 13.69
CA GLY A 314 4.78 -5.04 13.63
C GLY A 314 4.33 -4.06 12.55
N THR A 315 5.23 -3.18 12.11
CA THR A 315 4.98 -2.20 11.05
C THR A 315 5.45 -2.73 9.69
N GLU A 316 4.99 -2.12 8.61
CA GLU A 316 5.48 -2.43 7.27
C GLU A 316 7.00 -2.24 7.19
N MET A 317 7.52 -1.15 7.77
CA MET A 317 8.96 -0.89 7.81
C MET A 317 9.74 -1.92 8.64
N SER A 318 9.23 -2.38 9.78
CA SER A 318 9.93 -3.43 10.55
C SER A 318 9.96 -4.76 9.80
N LEU A 319 8.89 -5.10 9.08
CA LEU A 319 8.83 -6.31 8.27
C LEU A 319 9.82 -6.23 7.10
N GLN A 320 9.84 -5.11 6.37
CA GLN A 320 10.78 -4.92 5.25
C GLN A 320 12.22 -4.99 5.75
N ALA A 321 12.53 -4.33 6.87
CA ALA A 321 13.88 -4.37 7.46
C ALA A 321 14.28 -5.79 7.91
N ALA A 322 13.36 -6.55 8.50
CA ALA A 322 13.61 -7.95 8.87
C ALA A 322 13.86 -8.82 7.64
N ALA A 323 12.99 -8.73 6.62
CA ALA A 323 13.12 -9.49 5.39
C ALA A 323 14.44 -9.21 4.65
N LEU A 324 14.86 -7.95 4.57
CA LEU A 324 16.13 -7.56 3.95
C LEU A 324 17.33 -8.08 4.74
N ARG A 325 17.30 -7.93 6.08
CA ARG A 325 18.36 -8.43 6.97
C ARG A 325 18.53 -9.94 6.82
N ASP A 326 17.43 -10.68 6.86
CA ASP A 326 17.44 -12.14 6.80
C ASP A 326 17.84 -12.66 5.41
N ALA A 327 17.66 -11.85 4.37
CA ALA A 327 18.16 -12.10 3.01
C ALA A 327 19.63 -11.66 2.80
N GLY A 328 20.31 -11.15 3.83
CA GLY A 328 21.69 -10.66 3.73
C GLY A 328 21.83 -9.35 2.93
N VAL A 329 20.75 -8.59 2.79
CA VAL A 329 20.69 -7.32 2.06
C VAL A 329 20.94 -6.18 3.05
N VAL A 330 22.21 -5.79 3.20
CA VAL A 330 22.66 -4.98 4.36
C VAL A 330 22.71 -3.47 4.07
N GLU A 331 23.30 -3.04 2.96
CA GLU A 331 23.49 -1.61 2.66
C GLU A 331 23.33 -1.26 1.18
N ALA A 332 22.87 -0.04 0.92
CA ALA A 332 22.79 0.50 -0.42
C ALA A 332 24.20 0.62 -1.04
N PRO A 333 24.41 0.17 -2.30
CA PRO A 333 25.70 0.33 -2.97
C PRO A 333 26.14 1.79 -2.99
N ALA A 334 27.40 2.05 -2.68
CA ALA A 334 27.98 3.38 -2.82
C ALA A 334 27.87 3.82 -4.30
N GLY A 335 27.05 4.84 -4.57
CA GLY A 335 26.94 5.47 -5.89
C GLY A 335 25.72 5.12 -6.74
N GLU A 336 24.75 4.32 -6.26
CA GLU A 336 23.44 4.21 -6.94
C GLU A 336 22.60 5.47 -6.72
N SER A 337 22.86 6.50 -7.52
CA SER A 337 21.93 7.61 -7.73
C SER A 337 20.67 7.07 -8.41
N GLY A 338 19.51 7.36 -7.82
CA GLY A 338 18.22 7.00 -8.38
C GLY A 338 18.11 7.47 -9.83
N LYS A 339 18.17 6.52 -10.76
CA LYS A 339 17.47 6.62 -12.04
C LYS A 339 16.02 6.18 -11.85
#